data_AF-D8TZY9-F1
#
_entry.id   AF-D8TZY9-F1
#
_cell.length_a   1.000
_cell.length_b   1.000
_cell.length_c   1.000
_cell.angle_alpha   90.00
_cell.angle_beta   90.00
_cell.angle_gamma   90.00
#
_symmetry.space_group_name_H-M   'P 1'
#
loop_
_entity.id
_entity.type
_entity.pdbx_description
1 polymer ?
#
loop_
_entity_poly.entity_id
_entity_poly.type
_entity_poly.pdbx_seq_one_letter_code
_entity_poly.pdbx_strand_id
1 'polypeptide(L)'
;MTRDAMRAFLDPVAVAGSAGLGASLQLIHIYLAPLKRALQVLWAVGTAGLLYIILTKDAPAAVFVYEHPAWLWAVGPLFAALTGVAFKEGLCYNKWEAAGLFGALPLTFGGHLLRLFPENVEHGLLASCIVLLSIFAGRKYTQAFKDDIGDKSIFEFQEMPVEEQQALLGQD
;
A
#
# COMPACT_ATOMS: atom_id res chain seq x y z
N MET A 1 5.45 -16.94 24.08
CA MET A 1 6.46 -16.81 23.01
C MET A 1 7.62 -15.99 23.57
N THR A 2 8.87 -16.46 23.47
CA THR A 2 10.04 -15.69 23.92
C THR A 2 10.29 -14.53 22.96
N ARG A 3 10.88 -13.42 23.44
CA ARG A 3 11.16 -12.22 22.62
C ARG A 3 11.93 -12.57 21.34
N ASP A 4 12.91 -13.47 21.44
CA ASP A 4 13.71 -13.93 20.30
C ASP A 4 12.87 -14.71 19.28
N ALA A 5 11.95 -15.55 19.74
CA ALA A 5 11.02 -16.24 18.85
C ALA A 5 10.05 -15.27 18.16
N MET A 6 9.61 -14.21 18.85
CA MET A 6 8.79 -13.15 18.23
C MET A 6 9.58 -12.42 17.15
N ARG A 7 10.85 -12.08 17.43
CA ARG A 7 11.72 -11.37 16.48
C ARG A 7 12.00 -12.21 15.25
N ALA A 8 12.36 -13.48 15.45
CA ALA A 8 12.63 -14.44 14.38
C ALA A 8 11.41 -14.71 13.48
N PHE A 9 10.20 -14.37 13.93
CA PHE A 9 8.98 -14.51 13.12
C PHE A 9 8.51 -13.18 12.53
N LEU A 10 8.35 -12.14 13.36
CA LEU A 10 7.74 -10.87 12.97
C LEU A 10 8.63 -10.04 12.03
N ASP A 11 9.94 -10.00 12.26
CA ASP A 11 10.83 -9.19 11.42
C ASP A 11 10.91 -9.75 9.98
N PRO A 12 11.07 -11.07 9.75
CA PRO A 12 11.00 -11.63 8.40
C PRO A 12 9.65 -11.40 7.72
N VAL A 13 8.53 -11.51 8.45
CA VAL A 13 7.19 -11.23 7.91
C VAL A 13 7.07 -9.76 7.49
N ALA A 14 7.58 -8.82 8.30
CA ALA A 14 7.58 -7.40 7.97
C ALA A 14 8.43 -7.10 6.72
N VAL A 15 9.62 -7.72 6.63
CA VAL A 15 10.50 -7.59 5.46
C VAL A 15 9.84 -8.19 4.21
N ALA A 16 9.23 -9.37 4.32
CA ALA A 16 8.52 -10.01 3.22
C ALA A 16 7.33 -9.16 2.75
N GLY A 17 6.56 -8.58 3.69
CA GLY A 17 5.47 -7.66 3.37
C GLY A 17 5.95 -6.41 2.64
N SER A 18 7.05 -5.80 3.10
CA SER A 18 7.66 -4.67 2.39
C SER A 18 8.17 -5.06 1.00
N ALA A 19 8.84 -6.20 0.87
CA ALA A 19 9.32 -6.70 -0.43
C ALA A 19 8.16 -6.96 -1.40
N GLY A 20 7.06 -7.55 -0.91
CA GLY A 20 5.84 -7.76 -1.70
C GLY A 20 5.20 -6.46 -2.16
N LEU A 21 5.13 -5.44 -1.29
CA LEU A 21 4.68 -4.10 -1.69
C LEU A 21 5.60 -3.48 -2.74
N GLY A 22 6.92 -3.63 -2.59
CA GLY A 22 7.90 -3.16 -3.56
C GLY A 22 7.72 -3.81 -4.92
N ALA A 23 7.59 -5.14 -4.97
CA ALA A 23 7.31 -5.90 -6.19
C ALA A 23 6.00 -5.42 -6.83
N SER A 24 4.94 -5.26 -6.03
CA SER A 24 3.67 -4.70 -6.49
C SER A 24 3.87 -3.32 -7.11
N LEU A 25 4.62 -2.41 -6.49
CA LEU A 25 4.88 -1.06 -7.03
C LEU A 25 5.72 -1.03 -8.30
N GLN A 26 6.51 -2.06 -8.59
CA GLN A 26 7.20 -2.18 -9.88
C GLN A 26 6.24 -2.65 -10.97
N LEU A 27 5.47 -3.70 -10.67
CA LEU A 27 4.58 -4.38 -11.61
C LEU A 27 3.27 -3.62 -11.88
N ILE A 28 2.78 -2.88 -10.90
CA ILE A 28 1.51 -2.18 -11.00
C ILE A 28 1.60 -1.09 -12.08
N HIS A 29 0.61 -1.11 -12.97
CA HIS A 29 0.42 -0.02 -13.92
C HIS A 29 -0.34 1.10 -13.21
N ILE A 30 0.30 2.26 -13.08
CA ILE A 30 -0.29 3.50 -12.57
C ILE A 30 -0.05 4.54 -13.66
N TYR A 31 -1.13 5.07 -14.22
CA TYR A 31 -1.11 5.99 -15.35
C TYR A 31 -0.33 7.29 -15.05
N LEU A 32 -0.42 7.78 -13.81
CA LEU A 32 0.32 8.96 -13.37
C LEU A 32 1.75 8.58 -12.96
N ALA A 33 2.70 8.73 -13.89
CA ALA A 33 4.11 8.43 -13.63
C ALA A 33 4.69 9.16 -12.39
N PRO A 34 4.41 10.46 -12.15
CA PRO A 34 4.88 11.13 -10.93
C PRO A 34 4.33 10.49 -9.65
N LEU A 35 3.06 10.07 -9.66
CA LEU A 35 2.44 9.37 -8.54
C LEU A 35 3.12 8.01 -8.30
N LYS A 36 3.32 7.21 -9.37
CA LYS A 36 4.03 5.92 -9.26
C LYS A 36 5.42 6.10 -8.62
N ARG A 37 6.18 7.11 -9.06
CA ARG A 37 7.51 7.41 -8.52
C ARG A 37 7.45 7.85 -7.07
N ALA A 38 6.49 8.71 -6.69
CA ALA A 38 6.30 9.11 -5.30
C ALA A 38 6.03 7.90 -4.39
N LEU A 39 5.17 6.97 -4.82
CA LEU A 39 4.89 5.74 -4.06
C LEU A 39 6.14 4.84 -3.93
N GLN A 40 6.94 4.72 -5.00
CA GLN A 40 8.20 3.97 -4.96
C GLN A 40 9.21 4.60 -3.99
N VAL A 41 9.32 5.93 -3.96
CA VAL A 41 10.18 6.65 -3.02
C VAL A 41 9.69 6.45 -1.58
N LEU A 42 8.38 6.61 -1.33
CA LEU A 42 7.77 6.36 -0.03
C LEU A 42 8.03 4.94 0.47
N TRP A 43 7.88 3.94 -0.41
CA TRP A 43 8.22 2.56 -0.12
C TRP A 43 9.71 2.40 0.22
N ALA A 44 10.61 2.98 -0.57
CA ALA A 44 12.05 2.86 -0.34
C ALA A 44 12.47 3.49 1.00
N VAL A 45 11.97 4.69 1.29
CA VAL A 45 12.24 5.38 2.56
C VAL A 45 11.68 4.60 3.75
N GLY A 46 10.42 4.14 3.66
CA GLY A 46 9.80 3.36 4.73
C GLY A 46 10.48 2.01 4.96
N THR A 47 10.97 1.37 3.89
CA THR A 47 11.75 0.13 3.97
C THR A 47 13.09 0.36 4.62
N ALA A 48 13.79 1.44 4.26
CA ALA A 48 15.04 1.82 4.92
C ALA A 48 14.82 2.07 6.42
N GLY A 49 13.74 2.76 6.79
CA GLY A 49 13.36 2.95 8.20
C GLY A 49 13.07 1.64 8.92
N LEU A 50 12.34 0.71 8.29
CA LEU A 50 12.06 -0.61 8.83
C LEU A 50 13.35 -1.40 9.08
N LEU A 51 14.24 -1.48 8.08
CA LEU A 51 15.52 -2.18 8.19
C LEU A 51 16.41 -1.57 9.27
N TYR A 52 16.44 -0.23 9.35
CA TYR A 52 17.17 0.47 10.39
C TYR A 52 16.70 0.07 11.79
N ILE A 53 15.39 -0.04 12.02
CA ILE A 53 14.83 -0.48 13.30
C ILE A 53 15.23 -1.94 13.58
N ILE A 54 15.06 -2.85 12.61
CA ILE A 54 15.42 -4.28 12.75
C ILE A 54 16.90 -4.46 13.13
N LEU A 55 17.79 -3.65 12.54
CA LEU A 55 19.23 -3.73 12.75
C LEU A 55 19.71 -3.06 14.05
N THR A 56 18.99 -2.07 14.56
CA THR A 56 19.45 -1.23 15.69
C THR A 56 18.70 -1.45 17.00
N LYS A 57 17.55 -2.14 16.96
CA LYS A 57 16.70 -2.37 18.13
C LYS A 57 16.64 -3.86 18.46
N ASP A 58 16.54 -4.16 19.76
CA ASP A 58 16.49 -5.53 20.26
C ASP A 58 15.08 -6.13 20.21
N ALA A 59 14.05 -5.28 20.26
CA ALA A 59 12.67 -5.68 20.13
C ALA A 59 12.28 -5.89 18.65
N PRO A 60 11.31 -6.78 18.36
CA PRO A 60 10.76 -6.93 17.00
C PRO A 60 10.26 -5.58 16.49
N ALA A 61 10.53 -5.25 15.21
CA ALA A 61 10.29 -3.90 14.70
C ALA A 61 8.83 -3.45 14.82
N ALA A 62 7.87 -4.35 14.55
CA ALA A 62 6.44 -4.07 14.68
C ALA A 62 6.04 -3.73 16.12
N VAL A 63 6.58 -4.48 17.10
CA VAL A 63 6.33 -4.25 18.53
C VAL A 63 6.97 -2.95 19.00
N PHE A 64 8.22 -2.71 18.57
CA PHE A 64 8.95 -1.49 18.91
C PHE A 64 8.24 -0.22 18.41
N VAL A 65 7.75 -0.23 17.16
CA VAL A 65 7.02 0.92 16.59
C VAL A 65 5.70 1.16 17.33
N TYR A 66 4.99 0.10 17.72
CA TYR A 66 3.76 0.19 18.50
C TYR A 66 4.00 0.80 19.89
N GLU A 67 5.07 0.41 20.58
CA GLU A 67 5.42 0.96 21.90
C GLU A 67 6.00 2.38 21.81
N HIS A 68 6.61 2.74 20.68
CA HIS A 68 7.22 4.05 20.44
C HIS A 68 6.65 4.74 19.18
N PRO A 69 5.43 5.31 19.24
CA PRO A 69 4.69 5.81 18.08
C PRO A 69 5.43 6.82 17.21
N ALA A 70 6.36 7.60 17.78
CA ALA A 70 7.19 8.55 17.01
C ALA A 70 8.01 7.87 15.90
N TRP A 71 8.34 6.58 16.04
CA TRP A 71 9.01 5.81 15.01
C TRP A 71 8.13 5.50 13.79
N LEU A 72 6.83 5.78 13.85
CA LEU A 72 5.99 5.85 12.65
C LEU A 72 6.47 6.90 11.65
N TRP A 73 7.25 7.91 12.03
CA TRP A 73 7.87 8.79 11.03
C TRP A 73 8.90 8.06 10.16
N ALA A 74 9.54 7.01 10.68
CA ALA A 74 10.52 6.22 9.96
C ALA A 74 9.86 5.16 9.06
N VAL A 75 8.82 4.46 9.54
CA VAL A 75 8.15 3.37 8.80
C VAL A 75 6.84 3.78 8.12
N GLY A 76 6.24 4.89 8.55
CA GLY A 76 5.00 5.47 8.03
C GLY A 76 4.97 5.68 6.52
N PRO A 77 6.09 6.10 5.86
CA PRO A 77 6.16 6.14 4.41
C PRO A 77 5.81 4.82 3.72
N LEU A 78 6.10 3.67 4.34
CA LEU A 78 5.72 2.35 3.80
C LEU A 78 4.18 2.20 3.76
N PHE A 79 3.50 2.60 4.83
CA PHE A 79 2.04 2.58 4.91
C PHE A 79 1.41 3.64 4.01
N ALA A 80 2.06 4.80 3.81
CA ALA A 80 1.62 5.78 2.84
C ALA A 80 1.69 5.24 1.40
N ALA A 81 2.74 4.50 1.06
CA ALA A 81 2.84 3.82 -0.23
C ALA A 81 1.73 2.78 -0.42
N LEU A 82 1.43 1.97 0.61
CA LEU A 82 0.33 1.02 0.60
C LEU A 82 -1.03 1.71 0.43
N THR A 83 -1.26 2.83 1.13
CA THR A 83 -2.46 3.66 0.98
C THR A 83 -2.60 4.18 -0.45
N GLY A 84 -1.50 4.52 -1.13
CA GLY A 84 -1.54 4.90 -2.55
C GLY A 84 -1.93 3.76 -3.49
N VAL A 85 -1.52 2.53 -3.20
CA VAL A 85 -1.99 1.33 -3.92
C VAL A 85 -3.49 1.13 -3.67
N ALA A 86 -3.93 1.24 -2.41
CA ALA A 86 -5.33 1.14 -2.03
C ALA A 86 -6.19 2.24 -2.68
N PHE A 87 -5.67 3.47 -2.80
CA PHE A 87 -6.31 4.57 -3.53
C PHE A 87 -6.57 4.20 -4.99
N LYS A 88 -5.53 3.74 -5.70
CA LYS A 88 -5.65 3.37 -7.11
C LYS A 88 -6.73 2.31 -7.28
N GLU A 89 -6.65 1.23 -6.53
CA GLU A 89 -7.55 0.08 -6.71
C GLU A 89 -8.96 0.39 -6.18
N GLY A 90 -9.06 1.13 -5.09
CA GLY A 90 -10.33 1.46 -4.45
C GLY A 90 -11.12 2.51 -5.21
N LEU A 91 -10.50 3.67 -5.46
CA LEU A 91 -11.20 4.83 -6.00
C LEU A 91 -11.17 4.88 -7.54
N CYS A 92 -10.12 4.35 -8.18
CA CYS A 92 -10.05 4.35 -9.65
C CYS A 92 -10.66 3.08 -10.27
N TYR A 93 -10.67 1.95 -9.57
CA TYR A 93 -11.16 0.65 -10.08
C TYR A 93 -12.37 0.11 -9.31
N ASN A 94 -12.96 0.94 -8.45
CA ASN A 94 -14.20 0.67 -7.71
C ASN A 94 -14.14 -0.63 -6.87
N LYS A 95 -12.99 -0.91 -6.24
CA LYS A 95 -12.81 -2.05 -5.33
C LYS A 95 -13.10 -1.60 -3.90
N TRP A 96 -14.29 -1.90 -3.39
CA TRP A 96 -14.74 -1.43 -2.07
C TRP A 96 -13.81 -1.79 -0.92
N GLU A 97 -13.20 -2.97 -0.94
CA GLU A 97 -12.21 -3.38 0.07
C GLU A 97 -10.96 -2.49 0.06
N ALA A 98 -10.49 -2.08 -1.13
CA ALA A 98 -9.35 -1.19 -1.26
C ALA A 98 -9.73 0.27 -0.93
N ALA A 99 -10.97 0.69 -1.23
CA ALA A 99 -11.48 1.99 -0.79
C ALA A 99 -11.59 2.05 0.74
N GLY A 100 -12.00 0.94 1.38
CA GLY A 100 -11.97 0.78 2.83
C GLY A 100 -10.55 0.90 3.39
N LEU A 101 -9.56 0.21 2.78
CA LEU A 101 -8.15 0.31 3.16
C LEU A 101 -7.59 1.73 3.01
N PHE A 102 -7.96 2.44 1.94
CA PHE A 102 -7.52 3.80 1.69
C PHE A 102 -7.86 4.74 2.86
N GLY A 103 -9.02 4.56 3.50
CA GLY A 103 -9.39 5.29 4.72
C GLY A 103 -8.82 4.67 6.00
N ALA A 104 -8.90 3.34 6.13
CA ALA A 104 -8.55 2.64 7.36
C ALA A 104 -7.05 2.72 7.70
N LEU A 105 -6.16 2.60 6.71
CA LEU A 105 -4.72 2.67 6.92
C LEU A 105 -4.28 4.02 7.54
N PRO A 106 -4.52 5.18 6.90
CA PRO A 106 -4.12 6.46 7.49
C PRO A 106 -4.84 6.76 8.81
N LEU A 107 -6.08 6.30 8.99
CA LEU A 107 -6.79 6.44 10.26
C LEU A 107 -6.11 5.64 11.37
N THR A 108 -5.71 4.40 11.09
CA THR A 108 -5.05 3.51 12.07
C THR A 108 -3.68 4.07 12.46
N PHE A 109 -2.80 4.32 11.49
CA PHE A 109 -1.42 4.74 11.78
C PHE A 109 -1.34 6.20 12.22
N GLY A 110 -2.11 7.10 11.60
CA GLY A 110 -2.21 8.49 12.03
C GLY A 110 -2.85 8.63 13.40
N GLY A 111 -3.90 7.83 13.66
CA GLY A 111 -4.56 7.75 14.97
C GLY A 111 -3.62 7.27 16.07
N HIS A 112 -2.82 6.24 15.81
CA HIS A 112 -1.82 5.74 16.75
C HIS A 112 -0.71 6.77 17.02
N LEU A 113 -0.17 7.40 15.97
CA LEU A 113 0.85 8.45 16.08
C LEU A 113 0.38 9.63 16.94
N LEU A 114 -0.87 10.05 16.73
CA LEU A 114 -1.49 11.19 17.42
C LEU A 114 -2.18 10.80 18.74
N ARG A 115 -2.20 9.50 19.09
CA ARG A 115 -2.90 8.93 20.25
C ARG A 115 -4.38 9.35 20.33
N LEU A 116 -5.08 9.29 19.20
CA LEU A 116 -6.48 9.74 19.07
C LEU A 116 -7.50 8.75 19.64
N PHE A 117 -7.16 7.47 19.71
CA PHE A 117 -8.10 6.40 20.01
C PHE A 117 -7.71 5.62 21.27
N PRO A 118 -8.70 5.09 22.01
CA PRO A 118 -8.43 4.09 23.02
C PRO A 118 -7.98 2.78 22.36
N GLU A 119 -7.22 1.98 23.11
CA GLU A 119 -6.56 0.76 22.63
C GLU A 119 -7.51 -0.22 21.92
N ASN A 120 -8.74 -0.40 22.42
CA ASN A 120 -9.72 -1.30 21.82
C ASN A 120 -10.16 -0.86 20.41
N VAL A 121 -10.26 0.45 20.17
CA VAL A 121 -10.63 1.00 18.85
C VAL A 121 -9.46 0.85 17.88
N GLU A 122 -8.24 1.08 18.33
CA GLU A 122 -7.04 0.89 17.52
C GLU A 122 -6.88 -0.56 17.07
N HIS A 123 -7.05 -1.52 17.98
CA HIS A 123 -7.05 -2.95 17.64
C HIS A 123 -8.16 -3.31 16.65
N GLY A 124 -9.37 -2.73 16.80
CA GLY A 124 -10.46 -2.94 15.85
C GLY A 124 -10.15 -2.40 14.45
N LEU A 125 -9.51 -1.24 14.36
CA LEU A 125 -9.04 -0.65 13.11
C LEU A 125 -7.94 -1.50 12.46
N LEU A 126 -6.97 -1.97 13.25
CA LEU A 126 -5.92 -2.86 12.76
C LEU A 126 -6.48 -4.19 12.25
N ALA A 127 -7.40 -4.81 12.99
CA ALA A 127 -8.09 -6.03 12.57
C ALA A 127 -8.86 -5.81 11.26
N SER A 128 -9.53 -4.66 11.12
CA SER A 128 -10.21 -4.28 9.89
C SER A 128 -9.24 -4.15 8.72
N CYS A 129 -8.06 -3.54 8.93
CA CYS A 129 -7.03 -3.46 7.90
C CYS A 129 -6.55 -4.85 7.45
N ILE A 130 -6.33 -5.78 8.38
CA ILE A 130 -5.89 -7.15 8.07
C ILE A 130 -6.94 -7.87 7.22
N VAL A 131 -8.22 -7.79 7.62
CA VAL A 131 -9.32 -8.43 6.89
C VAL A 131 -9.44 -7.86 5.48
N LEU A 132 -9.47 -6.52 5.35
CA LEU A 132 -9.61 -5.87 4.05
C LEU A 132 -8.40 -6.17 3.15
N LEU A 133 -7.17 -6.16 3.68
CA LEU A 133 -5.97 -6.49 2.92
C LEU A 133 -5.97 -7.94 2.46
N SER A 134 -6.47 -8.85 3.30
CA SER A 134 -6.60 -10.27 2.96
C SER A 134 -7.63 -10.50 1.85
N ILE A 135 -8.79 -9.83 1.91
CA ILE A 135 -9.81 -9.86 0.84
C ILE A 135 -9.22 -9.28 -0.45
N PHE A 136 -8.58 -8.12 -0.37
CA PHE A 136 -7.96 -7.45 -1.51
C PHE A 136 -6.90 -8.33 -2.19
N ALA A 137 -6.02 -8.97 -1.41
CA ALA A 137 -5.02 -9.90 -1.93
C ALA A 137 -5.65 -11.15 -2.55
N GLY A 138 -6.65 -11.76 -1.89
CA GLY A 138 -7.31 -12.96 -2.39
C GLY A 138 -8.08 -12.75 -3.69
N ARG A 139 -8.74 -11.59 -3.84
CA ARG A 139 -9.52 -11.26 -5.04
C ARG A 139 -8.69 -11.15 -6.31
N LYS A 140 -7.36 -10.91 -6.21
CA LYS A 140 -6.48 -10.92 -7.38
C LYS A 140 -6.53 -12.24 -8.16
N TYR A 141 -6.84 -13.35 -7.50
CA TYR A 141 -6.94 -14.67 -8.14
C TYR A 141 -8.29 -14.99 -8.77
N THR A 142 -9.33 -14.19 -8.48
CA THR A 142 -10.70 -14.47 -8.91
C THR A 142 -11.28 -13.42 -9.86
N GLN A 143 -10.65 -12.25 -9.96
CA GLN A 143 -11.15 -11.16 -10.80
C GLN A 143 -10.75 -11.30 -12.27
N ALA A 144 -11.54 -10.70 -13.17
CA ALA A 144 -11.22 -10.67 -14.58
C ALA A 144 -9.96 -9.82 -14.85
N PHE A 145 -9.15 -10.23 -15.84
CA PHE A 145 -7.91 -9.54 -16.21
C PHE A 145 -8.12 -8.08 -16.60
N LYS A 146 -9.24 -7.79 -17.31
CA LYS A 146 -9.62 -6.43 -17.70
C LYS A 146 -9.79 -5.51 -16.48
N ASP A 147 -10.37 -6.03 -15.40
CA ASP A 147 -10.66 -5.28 -14.18
C ASP A 147 -9.42 -5.07 -13.29
N ASP A 148 -8.30 -5.72 -13.64
CA ASP A 148 -7.02 -5.63 -12.94
C ASP A 148 -6.07 -4.62 -13.60
N ILE A 149 -6.07 -4.59 -14.94
CA ILE A 149 -5.23 -3.69 -15.73
C ILE A 149 -5.88 -2.32 -15.93
N GLY A 150 -7.18 -2.28 -16.17
CA GLY A 150 -7.91 -1.06 -16.49
C GLY A 150 -7.94 -0.78 -17.98
N ASP A 151 -8.57 0.33 -18.34
CA ASP A 151 -8.73 0.70 -19.73
C ASP A 151 -7.43 1.28 -20.31
N LYS A 152 -6.83 0.56 -21.25
CA LYS A 152 -5.62 0.99 -21.97
C LYS A 152 -5.93 1.75 -23.26
N SER A 153 -7.19 1.75 -23.70
CA SER A 153 -7.58 2.29 -25.01
C SER A 153 -7.23 3.77 -25.18
N ILE A 154 -7.29 4.57 -24.10
CA ILE A 154 -6.86 5.98 -24.13
C ILE A 154 -5.36 6.12 -24.47
N PHE A 155 -4.52 5.18 -24.05
CA PHE A 155 -3.08 5.23 -24.31
C PHE A 155 -2.76 4.73 -25.70
N GLU A 156 -3.41 3.66 -26.13
CA GLU A 156 -3.36 3.23 -27.52
C GLU A 156 -3.79 4.38 -28.43
N PHE A 157 -4.85 5.11 -28.08
CA PHE A 157 -5.29 6.31 -28.78
C PHE A 157 -4.25 7.44 -28.76
N GLN A 158 -3.65 7.74 -27.59
CA GLN A 158 -2.63 8.78 -27.46
C GLN A 158 -1.31 8.45 -28.19
N GLU A 159 -1.00 7.17 -28.38
CA GLU A 159 0.18 6.70 -29.12
C GLU A 159 -0.03 6.72 -30.65
N MET A 160 -1.28 6.81 -31.12
CA MET A 160 -1.57 6.94 -32.55
C MET A 160 -1.11 8.29 -33.12
N PRO A 161 -0.78 8.37 -34.43
CA PRO A 161 -0.59 9.64 -35.13
C PRO A 161 -1.80 10.57 -34.97
N VAL A 162 -1.55 11.88 -34.86
CA VAL A 162 -2.60 12.91 -34.67
C VAL A 162 -3.67 12.85 -35.76
N GLU A 163 -3.29 12.49 -36.99
CA GLU A 163 -4.20 12.33 -38.13
C GLU A 163 -5.22 11.19 -37.90
N GLU A 164 -4.77 10.08 -37.32
CA GLU A 164 -5.60 8.92 -37.00
C GLU A 164 -6.50 9.19 -35.78
N GLN A 165 -5.97 9.93 -34.79
CA GLN A 165 -6.78 10.45 -33.67
C GLN A 165 -7.91 11.36 -34.15
N GLN A 166 -7.62 12.27 -35.08
CA GLN A 166 -8.61 13.17 -35.67
C GLN A 166 -9.63 12.42 -36.53
N ALA A 167 -9.20 11.40 -37.28
CA ALA A 167 -10.10 10.56 -38.06
C ALA A 167 -11.07 9.75 -37.18
N LEU A 168 -10.65 9.31 -35.99
CA LEU A 168 -11.50 8.64 -35.02
C LEU A 168 -12.46 9.59 -34.30
N LEU A 169 -12.01 10.81 -34.00
CA LEU A 169 -12.83 11.84 -33.33
C LEU A 169 -13.80 12.57 -34.28
N GLY A 170 -13.52 12.56 -35.60
CA GLY A 170 -14.34 13.19 -36.63
C GLY A 170 -15.33 12.24 -37.33
N GLN A 171 -15.44 10.98 -36.87
CA GLN A 171 -16.49 10.06 -37.27
C GLN A 171 -17.74 10.33 -36.42
N ASP A 172 -18.55 11.29 -36.85
CA ASP A 172 -19.95 11.44 -36.42
C ASP A 172 -20.86 10.44 -37.16
#